data_AF-A0A914SN83-F1
#
_entry.id   AF-A0A914SN83-F1
#
_cell.length_a   1.000
_cell.length_b   1.000
_cell.length_c   1.000
_cell.angle_alpha   90.00
_cell.angle_beta   90.00
_cell.angle_gamma   90.00
#
_symmetry.space_group_name_H-M   'P 1'
#
loop_
_entity.id
_entity.type
_entity.pdbx_description
1 polymer ?
#
loop_
_entity_poly.entity_id
_entity_poly.type
_entity_poly.pdbx_seq_one_letter_code
_entity_poly.pdbx_strand_id
1 'polypeptide(L)'
;MVASVVEGRSRIQDMYTRDRSTPLQDSFLQGRISFSAAFGVERDGRTVVMFRRNIQSFEQADHPFGYGKIHGIWAKSRDESDELRWHGAKNRGATVFEFVRR
;
A
#
# COMPACT_ATOMS: atom_id res chain seq x y z
N MET A 1 2.57 -0.35 -0.73
CA MET A 1 1.43 -0.70 -1.60
C MET A 1 0.99 0.50 -2.41
N VAL A 2 0.78 0.30 -3.71
CA VAL A 2 0.02 1.19 -4.59
C VAL A 2 -1.12 0.38 -5.18
N ALA A 3 -2.32 0.96 -5.28
CA ALA A 3 -3.47 0.29 -5.86
C ALA A 3 -4.38 1.24 -6.64
N SER A 4 -4.90 0.75 -7.76
CA SER A 4 -5.93 1.40 -8.57
C SER A 4 -6.93 0.37 -9.08
N VAL A 5 -8.17 0.83 -9.28
CA VAL A 5 -9.19 0.09 -10.01
C VAL A 5 -9.80 1.06 -11.00
N VAL A 6 -9.69 0.74 -12.29
CA VAL A 6 -10.19 1.59 -13.38
C VAL A 6 -10.94 0.69 -14.34
N GLU A 7 -12.22 1.00 -14.59
CA GLU A 7 -13.08 0.26 -15.52
C GLU A 7 -13.09 -1.26 -15.22
N GLY A 8 -13.18 -1.61 -13.93
CA GLY A 8 -13.17 -3.01 -13.47
C GLY A 8 -11.81 -3.72 -13.52
N ARG A 9 -10.73 -3.05 -13.90
CA ARG A 9 -9.35 -3.60 -13.89
C ARG A 9 -8.63 -3.19 -12.63
N SER A 10 -8.21 -4.15 -11.82
CA SER A 10 -7.42 -3.90 -10.61
C SER A 10 -5.91 -3.98 -10.88
N ARG A 11 -5.17 -2.96 -10.47
CA ARG A 11 -3.70 -2.98 -10.39
C ARG A 11 -3.30 -2.79 -8.93
N ILE A 12 -2.61 -3.77 -8.35
CA ILE A 12 -2.14 -3.72 -6.96
C ILE A 12 -0.68 -4.14 -6.97
N GLN A 13 0.19 -3.27 -6.45
CA GLN A 13 1.63 -3.46 -6.52
C GLN A 13 2.28 -3.31 -5.14
N ASP A 14 3.23 -4.21 -4.88
CA ASP A 14 4.15 -4.05 -3.77
C ASP A 14 5.26 -3.09 -4.16
N MET A 15 5.34 -1.99 -3.43
CA MET A 15 6.12 -0.81 -3.79
C MET A 15 6.76 -0.27 -2.52
N TYR A 16 8.02 0.11 -2.65
CA TYR A 16 8.86 0.61 -1.57
C TYR A 16 9.47 1.97 -1.92
N THR A 17 9.65 2.81 -0.90
CA THR A 17 10.40 4.06 -0.97
C THR A 17 11.15 4.28 0.35
N ARG A 18 12.34 4.88 0.27
CA ARG A 18 13.15 5.24 1.44
C ARG A 18 12.92 6.68 1.91
N ASP A 19 12.31 7.50 1.07
CA ASP A 19 12.18 8.93 1.28
C ASP A 19 10.92 9.50 0.58
N ARG A 20 10.98 10.75 0.12
CA ARG A 20 9.87 11.42 -0.58
C ARG A 20 9.87 11.17 -2.10
N SER A 21 10.70 10.27 -2.60
CA SER A 21 10.75 9.87 -4.00
C SER A 21 9.54 9.04 -4.42
N THR A 22 9.30 8.98 -5.74
CA THR A 22 8.32 8.08 -6.36
C THR A 22 8.64 6.63 -5.96
N PRO A 23 7.70 5.91 -5.32
CA PRO A 23 7.92 4.51 -4.95
C PRO A 23 8.25 3.66 -6.17
N LEU A 24 9.14 2.69 -5.98
CA LEU A 24 9.50 1.70 -6.98
C LEU A 24 8.94 0.34 -6.59
N GLN A 25 8.70 -0.51 -7.59
CA GLN A 25 8.32 -1.89 -7.31
C GLN A 25 9.43 -2.56 -6.50
N ASP A 26 9.04 -3.23 -5.43
CA ASP A 26 10.00 -3.73 -4.44
C ASP A 26 11.04 -4.71 -5.05
N SER A 27 10.62 -5.47 -6.05
CA SER A 27 11.50 -6.35 -6.83
C SER A 27 12.62 -5.62 -7.58
N PHE A 28 12.44 -4.36 -7.96
CA PHE A 28 13.53 -3.55 -8.55
C PHE A 28 14.59 -3.16 -7.53
N LEU A 29 14.26 -3.23 -6.25
CA LEU A 29 15.15 -2.96 -5.12
C LEU A 29 15.63 -4.26 -4.45
N GLN A 30 15.54 -5.39 -5.17
CA GLN A 30 15.92 -6.72 -4.71
C GLN A 30 15.06 -7.27 -3.55
N GLY A 31 13.94 -6.61 -3.24
CA GLY A 31 12.93 -7.15 -2.32
C GLY A 31 12.04 -8.20 -2.98
N ARG A 32 11.19 -8.87 -2.19
CA ARG A 32 10.21 -9.84 -2.70
C ARG A 32 8.80 -9.31 -2.52
N ILE A 33 7.94 -9.68 -3.46
CA ILE A 33 6.50 -9.38 -3.39
C ILE A 33 5.92 -10.04 -2.13
N SER A 34 5.50 -9.21 -1.17
CA SER A 34 4.97 -9.63 0.13
C SER A 34 3.45 -9.75 0.17
N PHE A 35 2.77 -9.33 -0.90
CA PHE A 35 1.32 -9.46 -1.04
C PHE A 35 0.92 -10.76 -1.73
N SER A 36 -0.15 -11.36 -1.22
CA SER A 36 -0.84 -12.51 -1.79
C SER A 36 -2.34 -12.25 -1.80
N ALA A 37 -3.11 -12.97 -2.61
CA ALA A 37 -4.56 -12.82 -2.72
C ALA A 37 -5.00 -11.33 -2.87
N ALA A 38 -4.26 -10.56 -3.66
CA ALA A 38 -4.56 -9.15 -3.91
C ALA A 38 -5.70 -9.02 -4.91
N PHE A 39 -6.71 -8.22 -4.59
CA PHE A 39 -7.89 -8.00 -5.41
C PHE A 39 -8.44 -6.58 -5.22
N GLY A 40 -8.99 -6.00 -6.28
CA GLY A 40 -9.62 -4.69 -6.25
C GLY A 40 -10.95 -4.67 -7.02
N VAL A 41 -11.92 -3.93 -6.52
CA VAL A 41 -13.24 -3.76 -7.17
C VAL A 41 -13.79 -2.37 -6.92
N GLU A 42 -14.59 -1.87 -7.86
CA GLU A 42 -15.44 -0.70 -7.66
C GLU A 42 -16.85 -1.17 -7.29
N ARG A 43 -17.36 -0.71 -6.14
CA ARG A 43 -18.69 -1.07 -5.65
C ARG A 43 -19.30 0.10 -4.89
N ASP A 44 -20.54 0.46 -5.23
CA ASP A 44 -21.31 1.52 -4.56
C ASP A 44 -20.55 2.86 -4.45
N GLY A 45 -19.89 3.26 -5.55
CA GLY A 45 -19.08 4.48 -5.63
C GLY A 45 -17.78 4.44 -4.81
N ARG A 46 -17.31 3.25 -4.39
CA ARG A 46 -16.08 3.06 -3.64
C ARG A 46 -15.14 2.09 -4.33
N THR A 47 -13.86 2.43 -4.36
CA THR A 47 -12.79 1.49 -4.66
C THR A 47 -12.47 0.69 -3.40
N VAL A 48 -12.62 -0.63 -3.46
CA VAL A 48 -12.26 -1.56 -2.38
C VAL A 48 -11.04 -2.34 -2.82
N VAL A 49 -9.97 -2.28 -2.03
CA VAL A 49 -8.73 -3.03 -2.27
C VAL A 49 -8.52 -3.97 -1.09
N MET A 50 -8.29 -5.25 -1.40
CA MET A 50 -7.96 -6.28 -0.42
C MET A 50 -6.65 -6.96 -0.79
N PHE A 51 -5.89 -7.34 0.22
CA PHE A 51 -4.66 -8.11 0.08
C PHE A 51 -4.40 -8.91 1.36
N ARG A 52 -3.61 -9.97 1.24
CA ARG A 52 -3.09 -10.74 2.37
C ARG A 52 -1.58 -10.60 2.41
N ARG A 53 -1.04 -10.31 3.60
CA ARG A 53 0.40 -10.25 3.87
C ARG A 53 0.71 -11.04 5.14
N ASN A 54 1.87 -11.68 5.17
CA ASN A 54 2.37 -12.33 6.38
C ASN A 54 2.70 -11.28 7.45
N ILE A 55 2.36 -11.58 8.70
CA ILE A 55 2.66 -10.71 9.84
C ILE A 55 4.18 -10.56 10.04
N GLN A 56 4.92 -11.66 9.88
CA GLN A 56 6.36 -11.65 9.93
C GLN A 56 6.94 -11.25 8.57
N SER A 57 8.00 -10.46 8.57
CA SER A 57 8.88 -10.29 7.43
C SER A 57 10.33 -10.52 7.85
N PHE A 58 11.11 -11.07 6.93
CA PHE A 58 12.52 -11.37 7.11
C PHE A 58 13.40 -10.47 6.22
N GLU A 59 12.80 -9.56 5.45
CA GLU A 59 13.52 -8.62 4.60
C GLU A 59 13.84 -7.35 5.35
N GLN A 60 15.06 -6.83 5.16
CA GLN A 60 15.56 -5.68 5.92
C GLN A 60 14.72 -4.40 5.71
N ALA A 61 14.17 -4.21 4.51
CA ALA A 61 13.34 -3.04 4.17
C ALA A 61 11.92 -3.12 4.75
N ASP A 62 11.49 -4.33 5.10
CA ASP A 62 10.14 -4.61 5.50
C ASP A 62 9.94 -4.46 7.01
N HIS A 63 8.79 -3.89 7.37
CA HIS A 63 8.40 -3.75 8.77
C HIS A 63 7.46 -4.91 9.15
N PRO A 64 7.81 -5.76 10.13
CA PRO A 64 6.92 -6.81 10.60
C PRO A 64 5.70 -6.20 11.29
N PHE A 65 4.53 -6.81 11.09
CA PHE A 65 3.29 -6.43 11.77
C PHE A 65 3.19 -7.10 13.15
N GLY A 66 4.10 -6.75 14.06
CA GLY A 66 4.16 -7.32 15.41
C GLY A 66 3.05 -6.81 16.36
N TYR A 67 3.02 -7.37 17.56
CA TYR A 67 2.20 -6.86 18.65
C TYR A 67 2.64 -5.44 19.01
N GLY A 68 1.66 -4.54 19.22
CA GLY A 68 1.90 -3.16 19.60
C GLY A 68 1.56 -2.15 18.50
N LYS A 69 2.10 -0.94 18.64
CA LYS A 69 1.79 0.22 17.80
C LYS A 69 2.52 0.15 16.47
N ILE A 70 1.78 0.40 15.39
CA ILE A 70 2.28 0.44 14.01
C ILE A 70 1.92 1.78 13.38
N HIS A 71 2.91 2.38 12.72
CA HIS A 71 2.73 3.60 11.95
C HIS A 71 2.20 3.25 10.56
N GLY A 72 0.97 3.69 10.27
CA GLY A 72 0.39 3.65 8.94
C GLY A 72 0.61 4.97 8.23
N ILE A 73 1.01 4.91 6.97
CA ILE A 73 0.96 6.06 6.06
C ILE A 73 -0.05 5.78 4.96
N TRP A 74 -0.72 6.81 4.48
CA TRP A 74 -1.67 6.70 3.38
C TRP A 74 -1.56 7.89 2.46
N ALA A 75 -1.95 7.69 1.20
CA ALA A 75 -2.13 8.75 0.24
C ALA A 75 -3.19 8.38 -0.80
N LYS A 76 -3.81 9.38 -1.43
CA LYS A 76 -4.83 9.24 -2.47
C LYS A 76 -4.52 10.18 -3.63
N SER A 77 -4.68 9.71 -4.87
CA SER A 77 -4.56 10.61 -6.04
C SER A 77 -5.59 11.74 -6.00
N ARG A 78 -5.27 12.85 -6.66
CA ARG A 78 -6.16 14.00 -6.90
C ARG A 78 -7.02 13.82 -8.15
N ASP A 79 -6.53 13.04 -9.09
CA ASP A 79 -7.15 12.77 -10.38
C ASP A 79 -7.43 11.26 -10.51
N GLU A 80 -8.19 10.91 -11.54
CA GLU A 80 -8.53 9.52 -11.88
C GLU A 80 -7.42 8.84 -12.70
N SER A 81 -6.22 9.45 -12.77
CA SER A 81 -5.10 8.87 -13.50
C SER A 81 -4.48 7.69 -12.74
N ASP A 82 -4.02 6.68 -13.49
CA ASP A 82 -3.22 5.57 -12.94
C ASP A 82 -1.73 5.94 -12.82
N GLU A 83 -1.39 7.23 -12.85
CA GLU A 83 -0.02 7.72 -12.73
C GLU A 83 0.36 7.99 -11.27
N LEU A 84 1.57 7.59 -10.91
CA LEU A 84 2.15 7.94 -9.62
C LEU A 84 2.62 9.40 -9.61
N ARG A 85 1.78 10.27 -9.05
CA ARG A 85 2.05 11.70 -8.90
C ARG A 85 2.04 12.13 -7.44
N TRP A 86 2.59 13.31 -7.17
CA TRP A 86 2.50 13.91 -5.85
C TRP A 86 1.04 14.16 -5.44
N HIS A 87 0.60 13.50 -4.37
CA HIS A 87 -0.80 13.52 -3.89
C HIS A 87 -1.23 14.87 -3.27
N GLY A 88 -0.26 15.73 -2.98
CA GLY A 88 -0.50 16.99 -2.31
C GLY A 88 -0.55 16.90 -0.79
N ALA A 89 -0.57 18.06 -0.12
CA ALA A 89 -0.60 18.11 1.34
C ALA A 89 -1.91 17.57 1.96
N LYS A 90 -3.03 17.65 1.24
CA LYS A 90 -4.37 17.29 1.76
C LYS A 90 -4.78 15.83 1.52
N ASN A 91 -4.15 15.12 0.58
CA ASN A 91 -4.52 13.74 0.22
C ASN A 91 -3.44 12.73 0.63
N ARG A 92 -2.86 12.95 1.80
CA ARG A 92 -1.90 12.04 2.43
C ARG A 92 -1.91 12.23 3.94
N GLY A 93 -1.47 11.24 4.67
CA GLY A 93 -1.37 11.33 6.11
C GLY A 93 -0.60 10.18 6.73
N ALA A 94 -0.47 10.26 8.04
CA ALA A 94 0.04 9.20 8.88
C ALA A 94 -0.93 8.97 10.05
N THR A 95 -0.98 7.76 10.54
CA THR A 95 -1.74 7.36 11.71
C THR A 95 -0.98 6.29 12.48
N VAL A 96 -1.40 6.02 13.71
CA VAL A 96 -0.90 4.90 14.51
C VAL A 96 -2.07 3.99 14.84
N PHE A 97 -1.90 2.70 14.59
CA PHE A 97 -2.88 1.68 14.95
C PHE A 97 -2.19 0.54 15.70
N GLU A 98 -2.94 -0.19 16.50
CA GLU A 98 -2.40 -1.26 17.33
C GLU A 98 -2.92 -2.62 16.86
N PHE A 99 -2.01 -3.56 16.62
CA PHE A 99 -2.37 -4.95 16.40
C PHE A 99 -2.64 -5.61 17.75
N VAL A 100 -3.92 -5.81 18.04
CA VAL A 100 -4.36 -6.54 19.23
C VAL A 100 -4.40 -8.04 18.95
N ARG A 101 -3.89 -8.84 19.88
CA ARG A 101 -4.11 -10.29 19.88
C ARG A 101 -5.51 -10.55 20.43
N ARG A 102 -6.29 -11.38 19.74
CA ARG A 102 -7.50 -11.99 20.31
C ARG A 102 -7.13 -13.26 21.07
#